data_AF-A0A5E4GBD7-F1
#
_entry.id   AF-A0A5E4GBD7-F1
#
_cell.length_a   1.000
_cell.length_b   1.000
_cell.length_c   1.000
_cell.angle_alpha   90.00
_cell.angle_beta   90.00
_cell.angle_gamma   90.00
#
_symmetry.space_group_name_H-M   'P 1'
#
loop_
_entity.id
_entity.type
_entity.pdbx_description
1 polymer ?
#
loop_
_entity_poly.entity_id
_entity_poly.type
_entity_poly.pdbx_seq_one_letter_code
_entity_poly.pdbx_strand_id
1 'polypeptide(L)'
;MMEPIDLTLQDGRGNTAFCLAAAAGSVDIAKLMIRKYARLPEQVGAGGKTPFYFAALFGHEKMAMYLYSQSPYSQLRRLEENPPWEFFTCINTGLYGLALIMLKKHPGLALARDQNRRTALHLLAQKPSAFEGGHNRTPQQIFMRLIRYGNPAHALLKELLNKVADREREEFNELIRTPSHLLFDAVESGNSKFVAQLLHDCPGLIWETDGNKWTIIHAAVKYRNASIYSLVHEIGMIKDVIVTFGDKEGNTMLHLAANLAPAAQLNKLSGAAFQMQRELLWFKEVKRIMQPSDIDMKNGERKTPQDVFSDTHSTLLKDGEKWMNETARSCTIVSTLIAGALFAAGISVSFGGNNYKDGGTSDDRMRKDSFRIFIISDAIAFFLSLTATLMFFSILTSRYAERDFLYSLPLKLMTGLILLLFSIIAMMVAFSSAFFIVYGPKDFLPYLVTGCAVVPVVLYTVLLFPLLKDVIASILSSNYLFKQTERVL
;
A
#
# COMPACT_ATOMS: atom_id res chain seq x y z
N MET A 1 44.28 -26.65 21.23
CA MET A 1 43.64 -26.84 19.91
C MET A 1 42.20 -27.22 20.20
N MET A 2 41.21 -26.57 19.58
CA MET A 2 39.80 -26.85 19.88
C MET A 2 39.44 -28.25 19.38
N GLU A 3 39.05 -29.14 20.28
CA GLU A 3 38.71 -30.54 20.00
C GLU A 3 37.35 -30.60 19.26
N PRO A 4 37.08 -31.62 18.42
CA PRO A 4 35.79 -31.77 17.75
C PRO A 4 34.59 -31.80 18.71
N ILE A 5 34.80 -32.27 19.95
CA ILE A 5 33.79 -32.36 20.99
C ILE A 5 33.42 -30.98 21.57
N ASP A 6 34.35 -30.02 21.55
CA ASP A 6 34.11 -28.65 22.04
C ASP A 6 33.07 -27.93 21.17
N LEU A 7 32.98 -28.28 19.88
CA LEU A 7 31.99 -27.72 18.94
C LEU A 7 30.57 -28.26 19.17
N THR A 8 30.44 -29.30 19.97
CA THR A 8 29.15 -29.93 20.33
C THR A 8 28.59 -29.42 21.66
N LEU A 9 29.37 -28.61 22.39
CA LEU A 9 28.95 -28.00 23.64
C LEU A 9 27.73 -27.09 23.41
N GLN A 10 26.79 -27.18 24.34
CA GLN A 10 25.57 -26.39 24.34
C GLN A 10 25.68 -25.24 25.34
N ASP A 11 25.13 -24.08 24.98
CA ASP A 11 24.96 -22.96 25.91
C ASP A 11 23.84 -23.23 26.92
N GLY A 12 23.63 -22.29 27.85
CA GLY A 12 22.57 -22.40 28.87
C GLY A 12 21.13 -22.46 28.31
N ARG A 13 20.94 -22.30 27.00
CA ARG A 13 19.65 -22.44 26.31
C ARG A 13 19.57 -23.72 25.46
N GLY A 14 20.63 -24.54 25.44
CA GLY A 14 20.70 -25.76 24.65
C GLY A 14 21.19 -25.57 23.21
N ASN A 15 21.73 -24.40 22.84
CA ASN A 15 22.23 -24.14 21.49
C ASN A 15 23.73 -24.45 21.37
N THR A 16 24.12 -25.07 20.26
CA THR A 16 25.54 -25.23 19.91
C THR A 16 26.08 -23.97 19.23
N ALA A 17 27.40 -23.79 19.27
CA ALA A 17 28.08 -22.72 18.52
C ALA A 17 27.72 -22.76 17.01
N PHE A 18 27.49 -23.96 16.47
CA PHE A 18 27.08 -24.15 15.08
C PHE A 18 25.66 -23.68 14.80
N CYS A 19 24.69 -23.94 15.71
CA CYS A 19 23.34 -23.38 15.61
C CYS A 19 23.34 -21.85 15.64
N LEU A 20 24.20 -21.24 16.47
CA LEU A 20 24.36 -19.78 16.52
C LEU A 20 24.99 -19.23 15.23
N ALA A 21 25.98 -19.91 14.65
CA ALA A 21 26.56 -19.54 13.36
C ALA A 21 25.53 -19.62 12.23
N ALA A 22 24.66 -20.64 12.25
CA ALA A 22 23.55 -20.80 11.32
C ALA A 22 22.50 -19.69 11.48
N ALA A 23 22.14 -19.36 12.73
CA ALA A 23 21.24 -18.26 13.07
C ALA A 23 21.79 -16.89 12.63
N ALA A 24 23.10 -16.70 12.68
CA ALA A 24 23.77 -15.48 12.22
C ALA A 24 23.97 -15.42 10.69
N GLY A 25 23.70 -16.50 9.96
CA GLY A 25 23.86 -16.57 8.51
C GLY A 25 25.32 -16.60 8.03
N SER A 26 26.29 -16.87 8.91
CA SER A 26 27.72 -16.84 8.57
C SER A 26 28.21 -18.12 7.89
N VAL A 27 28.00 -18.21 6.57
CA VAL A 27 28.28 -19.43 5.78
C VAL A 27 29.75 -19.85 5.88
N ASP A 28 30.68 -18.90 5.93
CA ASP A 28 32.11 -19.19 5.97
C ASP A 28 32.54 -19.79 7.31
N ILE A 29 31.99 -19.27 8.41
CA ILE A 29 32.21 -19.85 9.74
C ILE A 29 31.63 -21.27 9.79
N ALA A 30 30.41 -21.46 9.27
CA ALA A 30 29.80 -22.79 9.23
C ALA A 30 30.64 -23.78 8.39
N LYS A 31 31.18 -23.37 7.23
CA LYS A 31 32.08 -24.20 6.42
C LYS A 31 33.34 -24.59 7.19
N LEU A 32 33.96 -23.66 7.92
CA LEU A 32 35.15 -23.93 8.73
C LEU A 32 34.84 -24.92 9.86
N MET A 33 33.68 -24.79 10.51
CA MET A 33 33.24 -25.70 11.56
C MET A 33 32.95 -27.11 11.01
N ILE A 34 32.23 -27.24 9.88
CA ILE A 34 31.94 -28.53 9.23
C ILE A 34 33.23 -29.25 8.80
N ARG A 35 34.24 -28.52 8.32
CA ARG A 35 35.56 -29.10 7.98
C ARG A 35 36.23 -29.78 9.17
N LYS A 36 36.02 -29.26 10.39
CA LYS A 36 36.55 -29.85 11.62
C LYS A 36 35.69 -31.00 12.13
N TYR A 37 34.37 -30.88 12.04
CA TYR A 37 33.45 -31.93 12.44
C TYR A 37 32.24 -32.01 11.50
N ALA A 38 32.26 -33.01 10.61
CA ALA A 38 31.29 -33.13 9.50
C ALA A 38 29.84 -33.38 9.95
N ARG A 39 29.64 -33.92 11.16
CA ARG A 39 28.30 -34.23 11.72
C ARG A 39 27.62 -33.06 12.43
N LEU A 40 28.24 -31.88 12.47
CA LEU A 40 27.63 -30.67 13.08
C LEU A 40 26.25 -30.30 12.52
N PRO A 41 25.97 -30.43 11.21
CA PRO A 41 24.63 -30.13 10.67
C PRO A 41 23.52 -31.04 11.21
N GLU A 42 23.87 -32.22 11.74
CA GLU A 42 22.92 -33.18 12.32
C GLU A 42 22.65 -32.89 13.80
N GLN A 43 23.48 -32.09 14.46
CA GLN A 43 23.31 -31.76 15.87
C GLN A 43 22.25 -30.69 16.08
N VAL A 44 21.33 -30.98 17.00
CA VAL A 44 20.24 -30.08 17.33
C VAL A 44 20.63 -29.08 18.41
N GLY A 45 20.11 -27.87 18.28
CA GLY A 45 20.18 -26.83 19.30
C GLY A 45 18.96 -26.85 20.21
N ALA A 46 18.60 -25.67 20.73
CA ALA A 46 17.48 -25.49 21.64
C ALA A 46 16.17 -26.03 21.05
N GLY A 47 15.37 -26.71 21.88
CA GLY A 47 14.07 -27.26 21.48
C GLY A 47 14.13 -28.35 20.42
N GLY A 48 15.29 -29.01 20.25
CA GLY A 48 15.48 -30.08 19.28
C GLY A 48 15.55 -29.60 17.83
N LYS A 49 15.78 -28.30 17.60
CA LYS A 49 15.78 -27.70 16.26
C LYS A 49 17.14 -27.80 15.58
N THR A 50 17.13 -28.07 14.27
CA THR A 50 18.38 -28.23 13.50
C THR A 50 19.04 -26.88 13.21
N PRO A 51 20.34 -26.84 12.88
CA PRO A 51 20.99 -25.62 12.44
C PRO A 51 20.33 -25.03 11.19
N PHE A 52 19.81 -25.90 10.31
CA PHE A 52 19.02 -25.49 9.15
C PHE A 52 17.76 -24.71 9.58
N TYR A 53 17.06 -25.15 10.64
CA TYR A 53 15.93 -24.40 11.21
C TYR A 53 16.27 -22.94 11.46
N PHE A 54 17.37 -22.71 12.19
CA PHE A 54 17.75 -21.38 12.62
C PHE A 54 18.09 -20.52 11.41
N ALA A 55 18.86 -21.06 10.46
CA ALA A 55 19.14 -20.36 9.20
C ALA A 55 17.85 -20.00 8.44
N ALA A 56 16.88 -20.91 8.36
CA ALA A 56 15.61 -20.67 7.70
C ALA A 56 14.73 -19.66 8.46
N LEU A 57 14.68 -19.76 9.79
CA LEU A 57 13.91 -18.90 10.69
C LEU A 57 14.35 -17.44 10.61
N PHE A 58 15.66 -17.20 10.51
CA PHE A 58 16.22 -15.87 10.33
C PHE A 58 16.29 -15.42 8.86
N GLY A 59 15.75 -16.21 7.92
CA GLY A 59 15.66 -15.85 6.50
C GLY A 59 17.00 -15.86 5.76
N HIS A 60 18.02 -16.54 6.28
CA HIS A 60 19.34 -16.61 5.67
C HIS A 60 19.40 -17.63 4.54
N GLU A 61 18.85 -17.27 3.37
CA GLU A 61 18.72 -18.16 2.20
C GLU A 61 20.01 -18.90 1.83
N LYS A 62 21.15 -18.20 1.75
CA LYS A 62 22.44 -18.80 1.38
C LYS A 62 22.90 -19.85 2.40
N MET A 63 22.73 -19.55 3.69
CA MET A 63 23.06 -20.48 4.77
C MET A 63 22.11 -21.67 4.77
N ALA A 64 20.80 -21.43 4.65
CA ALA A 64 19.79 -22.49 4.60
C ALA A 64 20.04 -23.42 3.39
N MET A 65 20.30 -22.87 2.20
CA MET A 65 20.66 -23.65 1.00
C MET A 65 21.93 -24.47 1.21
N TYR A 66 22.96 -23.86 1.81
CA TYR A 66 24.20 -24.57 2.11
C TYR A 66 23.94 -25.75 3.06
N LEU A 67 23.27 -25.53 4.19
CA LEU A 67 22.96 -26.58 5.15
C LEU A 67 22.07 -27.67 4.56
N TYR A 68 21.09 -27.31 3.72
CA TYR A 68 20.24 -28.28 3.00
C TYR A 68 21.06 -29.18 2.05
N SER A 69 22.10 -28.64 1.42
CA SER A 69 22.98 -29.40 0.52
C SER A 69 23.90 -30.38 1.24
N GLN A 70 24.31 -30.08 2.48
CA GLN A 70 25.31 -30.86 3.20
C GLN A 70 24.75 -32.12 3.88
N SER A 71 23.47 -32.11 4.28
CA SER A 71 22.88 -33.27 4.97
C SER A 71 21.43 -33.49 4.57
N PRO A 72 21.15 -33.92 3.31
CA PRO A 72 19.79 -34.10 2.83
C PRO A 72 19.03 -35.19 3.58
N TYR A 73 19.70 -36.28 3.96
CA TYR A 73 19.09 -37.48 4.55
C TYR A 73 18.58 -37.26 5.98
N SER A 74 19.34 -36.56 6.82
CA SER A 74 18.91 -36.23 8.19
C SER A 74 17.77 -35.21 8.19
N GLN A 75 17.78 -34.26 7.24
CA GLN A 75 16.68 -33.32 7.06
C GLN A 75 15.42 -33.98 6.49
N LEU A 76 15.58 -34.98 5.64
CA LEU A 76 14.52 -35.87 5.15
C LEU A 76 13.73 -36.48 6.31
N ARG A 77 14.42 -37.10 7.27
CA ARG A 77 13.80 -37.69 8.48
C ARG A 77 13.06 -36.64 9.33
N ARG A 78 13.55 -35.41 9.37
CA ARG A 78 12.88 -34.32 10.11
C ARG A 78 11.67 -33.75 9.35
N LEU A 79 11.69 -33.78 8.01
CA LEU A 79 10.52 -33.46 7.18
C LEU A 79 9.41 -34.51 7.29
N GLU A 80 9.71 -35.71 7.80
CA GLU A 80 8.70 -36.72 8.19
C GLU A 80 8.12 -36.48 9.59
N GLU A 81 8.67 -35.56 10.39
CA GLU A 81 8.06 -35.17 11.68
C GLU A 81 6.75 -34.42 11.45
N ASN A 82 5.79 -34.62 12.34
CA ASN A 82 4.49 -33.95 12.30
C ASN A 82 4.39 -32.90 13.43
N PRO A 83 4.40 -31.57 13.14
CA PRO A 83 4.43 -30.96 11.81
C PRO A 83 5.85 -30.78 11.22
N PRO A 84 6.01 -30.77 9.87
CA PRO A 84 7.29 -30.58 9.19
C PRO A 84 7.73 -29.11 9.23
N TRP A 85 8.32 -28.73 10.36
CA TRP A 85 8.58 -27.34 10.72
C TRP A 85 9.59 -26.67 9.78
N GLU A 86 10.56 -27.39 9.22
CA GLU A 86 11.55 -26.86 8.27
C GLU A 86 10.87 -26.24 7.05
N PHE A 87 9.93 -26.99 6.48
CA PHE A 87 9.23 -26.62 5.27
C PHE A 87 8.34 -25.39 5.48
N PHE A 88 7.54 -25.40 6.55
CA PHE A 88 6.68 -24.27 6.89
C PHE A 88 7.47 -23.03 7.28
N THR A 89 8.62 -23.19 7.94
CA THR A 89 9.51 -22.07 8.28
C THR A 89 10.01 -21.39 7.01
N CYS A 90 10.44 -22.17 6.01
CA CYS A 90 10.86 -21.61 4.73
C CYS A 90 9.78 -20.78 4.05
N ILE A 91 8.52 -21.22 4.07
CA ILE A 91 7.39 -20.47 3.50
C ILE A 91 7.13 -19.19 4.32
N ASN A 92 7.17 -19.30 5.65
CA ASN A 92 6.94 -18.17 6.55
C ASN A 92 7.99 -17.06 6.40
N THR A 93 9.25 -17.42 6.15
CA THR A 93 10.36 -16.48 6.03
C THR A 93 10.69 -16.08 4.60
N GLY A 94 9.93 -16.57 3.61
CA GLY A 94 10.04 -16.16 2.21
C GLY A 94 11.10 -16.92 1.39
N LEU A 95 11.61 -18.03 1.91
CA LEU A 95 12.57 -18.93 1.25
C LEU A 95 11.86 -19.89 0.27
N TYR A 96 11.04 -19.34 -0.63
CA TYR A 96 10.15 -20.11 -1.51
C TYR A 96 10.90 -21.05 -2.45
N GLY A 97 12.09 -20.68 -2.92
CA GLY A 97 12.90 -21.54 -3.80
C GLY A 97 13.35 -22.81 -3.08
N LEU A 98 13.70 -22.70 -1.80
CA LEU A 98 14.12 -23.83 -0.98
C LEU A 98 12.92 -24.70 -0.59
N ALA A 99 11.78 -24.08 -0.25
CA ALA A 99 10.52 -24.80 -0.04
C ALA A 99 10.08 -25.57 -1.31
N LEU A 100 10.28 -25.00 -2.51
CA LEU A 100 10.00 -25.68 -3.78
C LEU A 100 10.91 -26.90 -3.98
N ILE A 101 12.19 -26.79 -3.65
CA ILE A 101 13.12 -27.94 -3.71
C ILE A 101 12.67 -29.05 -2.76
N MET A 102 12.29 -28.70 -1.52
CA MET A 102 11.77 -29.65 -0.54
C MET A 102 10.51 -30.35 -1.04
N LEU A 103 9.55 -29.59 -1.57
CA LEU A 103 8.29 -30.12 -2.10
C LEU A 103 8.50 -31.08 -3.28
N LYS A 104 9.40 -30.74 -4.21
CA LYS A 104 9.71 -31.61 -5.35
C LYS A 104 10.32 -32.94 -4.94
N LYS A 105 11.12 -32.95 -3.86
CA LYS A 105 11.69 -34.19 -3.31
C LYS A 105 10.70 -34.96 -2.44
N HIS A 106 9.79 -34.27 -1.76
CA HIS A 106 8.81 -34.87 -0.85
C HIS A 106 7.39 -34.37 -1.19
N PRO A 107 6.71 -35.00 -2.18
CA PRO A 107 5.38 -34.57 -2.61
C PRO A 107 4.33 -34.58 -1.50
N GLY A 108 4.50 -35.44 -0.47
CA GLY A 108 3.61 -35.48 0.70
C GLY A 108 3.54 -34.17 1.50
N LEU A 109 4.54 -33.29 1.36
CA LEU A 109 4.53 -31.96 1.98
C LEU A 109 3.41 -31.06 1.45
N ALA A 110 2.85 -31.35 0.28
CA ALA A 110 1.69 -30.61 -0.25
C ALA A 110 0.47 -30.71 0.68
N LEU A 111 0.30 -31.84 1.37
CA LEU A 111 -0.82 -32.15 2.26
C LEU A 111 -0.46 -31.98 3.74
N ALA A 112 0.82 -31.72 4.04
CA ALA A 112 1.25 -31.50 5.41
C ALA A 112 0.55 -30.29 6.02
N ARG A 113 0.42 -30.32 7.35
CA ARG A 113 -0.20 -29.25 8.14
C ARG A 113 0.77 -28.76 9.21
N ASP A 114 0.76 -27.45 9.44
CA ASP A 114 1.53 -26.83 10.52
C ASP A 114 0.84 -27.04 11.88
N GLN A 115 1.43 -26.48 12.94
CA GLN A 115 0.86 -26.53 14.30
C GLN A 115 -0.56 -25.95 14.42
N ASN A 116 -0.94 -25.03 13.52
CA ASN A 116 -2.26 -24.41 13.44
C ASN A 116 -3.17 -25.16 12.44
N ARG A 117 -2.79 -26.37 12.04
CA ARG A 117 -3.45 -27.20 11.02
C ARG A 117 -3.45 -26.59 9.62
N ARG A 118 -2.68 -25.54 9.33
CA ARG A 118 -2.65 -24.86 8.03
C ARG A 118 -1.75 -25.60 7.06
N THR A 119 -2.17 -25.70 5.80
CA THR A 119 -1.32 -26.21 4.72
C THR A 119 -0.42 -25.12 4.15
N ALA A 120 0.52 -25.50 3.27
CA ALA A 120 1.38 -24.55 2.58
C ALA A 120 0.58 -23.52 1.74
N LEU A 121 -0.55 -23.94 1.17
CA LEU A 121 -1.43 -23.05 0.42
C LEU A 121 -2.00 -21.93 1.30
N HIS A 122 -2.44 -22.24 2.53
CA HIS A 122 -2.96 -21.24 3.47
C HIS A 122 -1.91 -20.18 3.82
N LEU A 123 -0.66 -20.61 4.03
CA LEU A 123 0.43 -19.66 4.31
C LEU A 123 0.76 -18.78 3.11
N LEU A 124 0.66 -19.31 1.89
CA LEU A 124 0.88 -18.54 0.66
C LEU A 124 -0.27 -17.56 0.40
N ALA A 125 -1.52 -17.96 0.65
CA ALA A 125 -2.69 -17.10 0.56
C ALA A 125 -2.52 -15.83 1.41
N GLN A 126 -1.98 -15.98 2.63
CA GLN A 126 -1.77 -14.87 3.56
C GLN A 126 -0.51 -14.02 3.30
N LYS A 127 0.17 -14.21 2.15
CA LYS A 127 1.43 -13.52 1.80
C LYS A 127 1.37 -12.79 0.45
N PRO A 128 0.67 -11.64 0.36
CA PRO A 128 0.60 -10.85 -0.88
C PRO A 128 1.97 -10.42 -1.40
N SER A 129 2.91 -10.05 -0.51
CA SER A 129 4.27 -9.60 -0.85
C SER A 129 5.11 -10.66 -1.57
N ALA A 130 4.75 -11.94 -1.47
CA ALA A 130 5.38 -13.03 -2.19
C ALA A 130 5.10 -12.95 -3.70
N PHE A 131 3.90 -12.47 -4.07
CA PHE A 131 3.42 -12.44 -5.44
C PHE A 131 3.57 -11.05 -6.09
N GLU A 132 3.67 -9.99 -5.28
CA GLU A 132 4.02 -8.66 -5.76
C GLU A 132 5.45 -8.63 -6.32
N GLY A 133 5.58 -8.20 -7.58
CA GLY A 133 6.89 -7.98 -8.19
C GLY A 133 7.52 -6.78 -7.49
N GLY A 134 8.48 -7.03 -6.61
CA GLY A 134 8.94 -6.00 -5.67
C GLY A 134 9.45 -4.74 -6.34
N HIS A 135 8.86 -3.59 -5.99
CA HIS A 135 9.37 -2.26 -6.32
C HIS A 135 10.58 -1.83 -5.46
N ASN A 136 10.94 -2.59 -4.40
CA ASN A 136 12.09 -2.33 -3.54
C ASN A 136 12.96 -3.59 -3.40
N ARG A 137 13.79 -3.90 -4.40
CA ARG A 137 14.64 -5.12 -4.36
C ARG A 137 16.05 -4.85 -4.87
N THR A 138 17.02 -5.40 -4.12
CA THR A 138 18.46 -5.21 -4.33
C THR A 138 18.93 -5.81 -5.67
N PRO A 139 20.04 -5.34 -6.25
CA PRO A 139 20.57 -5.82 -7.55
C PRO A 139 20.77 -7.33 -7.63
N GLN A 140 20.99 -8.00 -6.50
CA GLN A 140 21.15 -9.46 -6.41
C GLN A 140 19.84 -10.22 -6.70
N GLN A 141 18.68 -9.67 -6.34
CA GLN A 141 17.36 -10.27 -6.63
C GLN A 141 16.94 -10.06 -8.09
N ILE A 142 17.49 -9.03 -8.75
CA ILE A 142 17.36 -8.81 -10.20
C ILE A 142 18.22 -9.83 -10.96
N PHE A 143 19.45 -10.07 -10.49
CA PHE A 143 20.38 -11.03 -11.09
C PHE A 143 19.84 -12.47 -11.07
N MET A 144 19.17 -12.89 -9.98
CA MET A 144 18.54 -14.22 -9.92
C MET A 144 17.39 -14.40 -10.91
N ARG A 145 16.76 -13.31 -11.37
CA ARG A 145 15.68 -13.34 -12.37
C ARG A 145 16.21 -13.51 -13.81
N LEU A 146 17.47 -13.15 -14.05
CA LEU A 146 18.13 -13.35 -15.34
C LEU A 146 18.52 -14.81 -15.60
N ILE A 147 18.49 -15.67 -14.56
CA ILE A 147 18.74 -17.11 -14.68
C ILE A 147 17.43 -17.90 -14.50
N ARG A 148 16.63 -17.93 -15.57
CA ARG A 148 15.68 -19.02 -15.94
C ARG A 148 14.61 -19.53 -14.94
N TYR A 149 14.32 -18.84 -13.84
CA TYR A 149 13.15 -19.16 -13.00
C TYR A 149 12.27 -17.93 -12.76
N GLY A 150 10.98 -18.07 -13.05
CA GLY A 150 9.94 -17.11 -12.63
C GLY A 150 9.89 -16.94 -11.12
N ASN A 151 9.00 -16.08 -10.61
CA ASN A 151 8.86 -15.84 -9.18
C ASN A 151 8.75 -17.18 -8.41
N PRO A 152 9.67 -17.50 -7.47
CA PRO A 152 9.72 -18.80 -6.81
C PRO A 152 8.45 -19.11 -6.01
N ALA A 153 7.74 -18.08 -5.52
CA ALA A 153 6.44 -18.26 -4.87
C ALA A 153 5.36 -18.74 -5.85
N HIS A 154 5.36 -18.25 -7.09
CA HIS A 154 4.43 -18.72 -8.13
C HIS A 154 4.75 -20.15 -8.55
N ALA A 155 6.04 -20.50 -8.67
CA ALA A 155 6.47 -21.85 -8.98
C ALA A 155 6.09 -22.84 -7.86
N LEU A 156 6.26 -22.43 -6.59
CA LEU A 156 5.81 -23.19 -5.43
C LEU A 156 4.29 -23.38 -5.42
N LEU A 157 3.53 -22.31 -5.66
CA LEU A 157 2.07 -22.39 -5.75
C LEU A 157 1.62 -23.38 -6.83
N LYS A 158 2.18 -23.27 -8.05
CA LYS A 158 1.83 -24.16 -9.16
C LYS A 158 2.16 -25.62 -8.86
N GLU A 159 3.32 -25.88 -8.26
CA GLU A 159 3.70 -27.24 -7.86
C GLU A 159 2.76 -27.79 -6.78
N LEU A 160 2.41 -26.98 -5.77
CA LEU A 160 1.44 -27.38 -4.74
C LEU A 160 0.08 -27.70 -5.35
N LEU A 161 -0.43 -26.83 -6.23
CA LEU A 161 -1.73 -27.05 -6.90
C LEU A 161 -1.72 -28.30 -7.77
N ASN A 162 -0.66 -28.55 -8.53
CA ASN A 162 -0.53 -29.79 -9.32
C ASN A 162 -0.62 -31.04 -8.43
N LYS A 163 0.08 -31.06 -7.29
CA LYS A 163 0.06 -32.21 -6.37
C LYS A 163 -1.28 -32.42 -5.67
N VAL A 164 -2.03 -31.33 -5.50
CA VAL A 164 -3.34 -31.34 -4.85
C VAL A 164 -4.47 -31.61 -5.87
N ALA A 165 -4.27 -31.26 -7.15
CA ALA A 165 -5.20 -31.54 -8.24
C ALA A 165 -5.23 -33.02 -8.67
N ASP A 166 -4.13 -33.76 -8.44
CA ASP A 166 -4.03 -35.21 -8.71
C ASP A 166 -4.86 -36.08 -7.71
N ARG A 167 -5.66 -35.47 -6.81
CA ARG A 167 -6.44 -36.13 -5.76
C ARG A 167 -7.94 -36.14 -6.04
N GLU A 168 -8.66 -36.97 -5.27
CA GLU A 168 -10.12 -37.00 -5.29
C GLU A 168 -10.72 -35.65 -4.87
N ARG A 169 -11.90 -35.33 -5.42
CA ARG A 169 -12.53 -34.01 -5.28
C ARG A 169 -12.88 -33.68 -3.82
N GLU A 170 -13.21 -34.68 -3.01
CA GLU A 170 -13.49 -34.50 -1.59
C GLU A 170 -12.24 -34.06 -0.79
N GLU A 171 -11.08 -34.68 -1.01
CA GLU A 171 -9.83 -34.32 -0.31
C GLU A 171 -9.39 -32.90 -0.64
N PHE A 172 -9.54 -32.50 -1.91
CA PHE A 172 -9.27 -31.14 -2.37
C PHE A 172 -10.14 -30.10 -1.64
N ASN A 173 -11.44 -30.37 -1.54
CA ASN A 173 -12.39 -29.49 -0.86
C ASN A 173 -12.13 -29.40 0.64
N GLU A 174 -11.79 -30.51 1.29
CA GLU A 174 -11.39 -30.50 2.70
C GLU A 174 -10.15 -29.64 2.91
N LEU A 175 -9.14 -29.77 2.03
CA LEU A 175 -7.91 -29.00 2.10
C LEU A 175 -8.12 -27.49 1.90
N ILE A 176 -9.12 -27.10 1.12
CA ILE A 176 -9.47 -25.69 0.91
C ILE A 176 -10.27 -25.11 2.08
N ARG A 177 -11.13 -25.92 2.71
CA ARG A 177 -12.04 -25.46 3.77
C ARG A 177 -11.44 -25.54 5.18
N THR A 178 -10.36 -26.30 5.37
CA THR A 178 -9.78 -26.54 6.70
C THR A 178 -8.30 -26.10 6.77
N PRO A 179 -7.89 -25.35 7.81
CA PRO A 179 -8.65 -24.97 9.01
C PRO A 179 -9.55 -23.75 8.81
N SER A 180 -9.25 -22.92 7.82
CA SER A 180 -10.00 -21.75 7.38
C SER A 180 -10.21 -21.85 5.88
N HIS A 181 -11.14 -21.10 5.33
CA HIS A 181 -11.41 -21.19 3.90
C HIS A 181 -10.33 -20.43 3.12
N LEU A 182 -9.41 -21.17 2.48
CA LEU A 182 -8.21 -20.68 1.79
C LEU A 182 -8.44 -19.45 0.92
N LEU A 183 -9.53 -19.47 0.13
CA LEU A 183 -9.89 -18.37 -0.75
C LEU A 183 -10.20 -17.07 0.01
N PHE A 184 -10.89 -17.15 1.14
CA PHE A 184 -11.26 -15.98 1.95
C PHE A 184 -10.05 -15.44 2.71
N ASP A 185 -9.17 -16.32 3.22
CA ASP A 185 -7.89 -15.92 3.82
C ASP A 185 -7.05 -15.07 2.84
N ALA A 186 -7.02 -15.47 1.56
CA ALA A 186 -6.31 -14.73 0.53
C ALA A 186 -6.95 -13.35 0.28
N VAL A 187 -8.27 -13.27 0.31
CA VAL A 187 -9.01 -12.01 0.09
C VAL A 187 -8.79 -11.03 1.24
N GLU A 188 -8.94 -11.51 2.48
CA GLU A 188 -8.71 -10.76 3.71
C GLU A 188 -7.27 -10.22 3.73
N SER A 189 -6.31 -11.03 3.30
CA SER A 189 -4.90 -10.67 3.27
C SER A 189 -4.50 -9.75 2.11
N GLY A 190 -5.39 -9.45 1.17
CA GLY A 190 -5.04 -8.58 0.05
C GLY A 190 -4.42 -9.28 -1.17
N ASN A 191 -4.32 -10.61 -1.18
CA ASN A 191 -3.47 -11.35 -2.12
C ASN A 191 -4.15 -11.62 -3.47
N SER A 192 -4.37 -10.56 -4.24
CA SER A 192 -5.10 -10.60 -5.52
C SER A 192 -4.47 -11.52 -6.57
N LYS A 193 -3.13 -11.58 -6.64
CA LYS A 193 -2.41 -12.43 -7.59
C LYS A 193 -2.55 -13.91 -7.28
N PHE A 194 -2.49 -14.28 -6.00
CA PHE A 194 -2.76 -15.65 -5.58
C PHE A 194 -4.18 -16.06 -5.96
N VAL A 195 -5.17 -15.18 -5.70
CA VAL A 195 -6.57 -15.44 -6.07
C VAL A 195 -6.74 -15.56 -7.58
N ALA A 196 -6.12 -14.68 -8.37
CA ALA A 196 -6.18 -14.75 -9.84
C ALA A 196 -5.61 -16.08 -10.37
N GLN A 197 -4.45 -16.49 -9.86
CA GLN A 197 -3.84 -17.76 -10.27
C GLN A 197 -4.69 -18.96 -9.83
N LEU A 198 -5.23 -18.93 -8.61
CA LEU A 198 -6.08 -20.00 -8.08
C LEU A 198 -7.39 -20.14 -8.87
N LEU A 199 -8.03 -19.02 -9.25
CA LEU A 199 -9.25 -19.03 -10.06
C LEU A 199 -8.99 -19.43 -11.52
N HIS A 200 -7.81 -19.12 -12.07
CA HIS A 200 -7.40 -19.61 -13.38
C HIS A 200 -7.25 -21.14 -13.39
N ASP A 201 -6.54 -21.69 -12.40
CA ASP A 201 -6.28 -23.13 -12.32
C ASP A 201 -7.50 -23.92 -11.82
N CYS A 202 -8.37 -23.31 -11.02
CA CYS A 202 -9.58 -23.91 -10.45
C CYS A 202 -10.80 -22.98 -10.54
N PRO A 203 -11.42 -22.81 -11.72
CA PRO A 203 -12.53 -21.86 -11.94
C PRO A 203 -13.77 -22.10 -11.07
N GLY A 204 -14.02 -23.36 -10.66
CA GLY A 204 -15.17 -23.73 -9.84
C GLY A 204 -15.20 -23.07 -8.46
N LEU A 205 -14.05 -22.63 -7.95
CA LEU A 205 -13.93 -22.01 -6.62
C LEU A 205 -14.64 -20.65 -6.51
N ILE A 206 -15.00 -20.03 -7.63
CA ILE A 206 -15.76 -18.76 -7.63
C ILE A 206 -17.14 -18.88 -6.95
N TRP A 207 -17.71 -20.09 -6.94
CA TRP A 207 -19.01 -20.39 -6.35
C TRP A 207 -18.94 -20.82 -4.89
N GLU A 208 -17.74 -21.01 -4.34
CA GLU A 208 -17.59 -21.33 -2.93
C GLU A 208 -18.10 -20.19 -2.05
N THR A 209 -18.70 -20.56 -0.93
CA THR A 209 -19.25 -19.63 0.03
C THR A 209 -18.69 -19.89 1.41
N ASP A 210 -18.54 -18.83 2.19
CA ASP A 210 -18.20 -18.94 3.60
C ASP A 210 -19.40 -19.44 4.44
N GLY A 211 -19.22 -19.51 5.76
CA GLY A 211 -20.28 -19.89 6.69
C GLY A 211 -21.51 -18.97 6.66
N ASN A 212 -21.42 -17.79 6.06
CA ASN A 212 -22.50 -16.81 5.92
C ASN A 212 -23.15 -16.80 4.54
N LYS A 213 -22.80 -17.77 3.67
CA LYS A 213 -23.21 -17.85 2.26
C LYS A 213 -22.61 -16.73 1.38
N TRP A 214 -21.57 -16.05 1.84
CA TRP A 214 -20.88 -15.03 1.05
C TRP A 214 -19.86 -15.65 0.14
N THR A 215 -19.85 -15.20 -1.11
CA THR A 215 -18.82 -15.54 -2.09
C THR A 215 -17.60 -14.64 -1.95
N ILE A 216 -16.58 -14.93 -2.76
CA ILE A 216 -15.35 -14.14 -2.82
C ILE A 216 -15.57 -12.64 -3.11
N ILE A 217 -16.61 -12.26 -3.88
CA ILE A 217 -16.92 -10.85 -4.17
C ILE A 217 -17.36 -10.12 -2.91
N HIS A 218 -18.23 -10.75 -2.11
CA HIS A 218 -18.70 -10.19 -0.85
C HIS A 218 -17.55 -9.97 0.12
N ALA A 219 -16.63 -10.93 0.19
CA ALA A 219 -15.39 -10.77 0.96
C ALA A 219 -14.53 -9.62 0.42
N ALA A 220 -14.38 -9.49 -0.89
CA ALA A 220 -13.62 -8.38 -1.48
C ALA A 220 -14.26 -7.02 -1.17
N VAL A 221 -15.60 -6.94 -1.14
CA VAL A 221 -16.36 -5.76 -0.71
C VAL A 221 -16.13 -5.45 0.77
N LYS A 222 -16.27 -6.45 1.65
CA LYS A 222 -16.07 -6.32 3.09
C LYS A 222 -14.66 -5.83 3.44
N TYR A 223 -13.63 -6.38 2.80
CA TYR A 223 -12.22 -6.05 3.06
C TYR A 223 -11.64 -4.92 2.19
N ARG A 224 -12.47 -4.22 1.40
CA ARG A 224 -12.08 -3.11 0.50
C ARG A 224 -10.97 -3.48 -0.50
N ASN A 225 -10.98 -4.72 -0.98
CA ASN A 225 -9.95 -5.20 -1.89
C ASN A 225 -10.33 -4.94 -3.36
N ALA A 226 -9.98 -3.75 -3.86
CA ALA A 226 -10.31 -3.31 -5.22
C ALA A 226 -9.74 -4.21 -6.32
N SER A 227 -8.54 -4.77 -6.12
CA SER A 227 -7.90 -5.65 -7.12
C SER A 227 -8.63 -6.99 -7.26
N ILE A 228 -9.13 -7.55 -6.16
CA ILE A 228 -9.94 -8.77 -6.23
C ILE A 228 -11.34 -8.46 -6.74
N TYR A 229 -11.93 -7.35 -6.29
CA TYR A 229 -13.24 -6.94 -6.80
C TYR A 229 -13.22 -6.74 -8.32
N SER A 230 -12.20 -6.06 -8.86
CA SER A 230 -12.03 -5.88 -10.31
C SER A 230 -11.82 -7.20 -11.05
N LEU A 231 -10.96 -8.09 -10.53
CA LEU A 231 -10.75 -9.43 -11.08
C LEU A 231 -12.08 -10.17 -11.26
N VAL A 232 -12.93 -10.18 -10.23
CA VAL A 232 -14.19 -10.93 -10.30
C VAL A 232 -15.26 -10.18 -11.09
N HIS A 233 -15.22 -8.85 -11.10
CA HIS A 233 -16.09 -8.04 -11.97
C HIS A 233 -15.83 -8.31 -13.47
N GLU A 234 -14.60 -8.64 -13.85
CA GLU A 234 -14.25 -9.05 -15.23
C GLU A 234 -14.80 -10.42 -15.63
N ILE A 235 -15.19 -11.27 -14.67
CA ILE A 235 -15.70 -12.64 -14.92
C ILE A 235 -17.17 -12.65 -15.44
N GLY A 236 -17.69 -11.49 -15.87
CA GLY A 236 -18.92 -11.39 -16.66
C GLY A 236 -20.17 -11.85 -15.91
N MET A 237 -20.96 -12.75 -16.53
CA MET A 237 -22.31 -13.20 -16.11
C MET A 237 -22.38 -13.74 -14.68
N ILE A 238 -21.26 -14.20 -14.12
CA ILE A 238 -21.19 -14.74 -12.75
C ILE A 238 -21.50 -13.64 -11.71
N LYS A 239 -21.14 -12.38 -12.01
CA LYS A 239 -21.41 -11.26 -11.10
C LYS A 239 -22.90 -11.03 -10.91
N ASP A 240 -23.71 -11.16 -11.96
CA ASP A 240 -25.14 -10.84 -11.93
C ASP A 240 -25.92 -11.85 -11.08
N VAL A 241 -25.41 -13.08 -10.99
CA VAL A 241 -25.94 -14.12 -10.08
C VAL A 241 -25.44 -13.88 -8.66
N ILE A 242 -24.14 -13.66 -8.48
CA ILE A 242 -23.55 -13.51 -7.14
C ILE A 242 -24.11 -12.31 -6.38
N VAL A 243 -24.37 -11.19 -7.06
CA VAL A 243 -24.91 -9.97 -6.42
C VAL A 243 -26.29 -10.20 -5.78
N THR A 244 -27.04 -11.19 -6.23
CA THR A 244 -28.35 -11.55 -5.66
C THR A 244 -28.26 -12.33 -4.34
N PHE A 245 -27.06 -12.77 -3.94
CA PHE A 245 -26.90 -13.54 -2.72
C PHE A 245 -27.02 -12.62 -1.49
N GLY A 246 -27.94 -12.97 -0.60
CA GLY A 246 -28.04 -12.38 0.74
C GLY A 246 -27.41 -13.28 1.79
N ASP A 247 -26.95 -12.70 2.88
CA ASP A 247 -26.54 -13.49 4.05
C ASP A 247 -27.74 -14.01 4.86
N LYS A 248 -27.42 -14.69 5.95
CA LYS A 248 -28.41 -15.20 6.92
C LYS A 248 -29.18 -14.09 7.65
N GLU A 249 -28.65 -12.87 7.65
CA GLU A 249 -29.21 -11.69 8.32
C GLU A 249 -30.00 -10.80 7.35
N GLY A 250 -30.13 -11.21 6.08
CA GLY A 250 -30.80 -10.45 5.03
C GLY A 250 -29.99 -9.25 4.52
N ASN A 251 -28.70 -9.13 4.87
CA ASN A 251 -27.81 -8.12 4.32
C ASN A 251 -27.46 -8.47 2.87
N THR A 252 -27.67 -7.49 2.00
CA THR A 252 -27.17 -7.50 0.62
C THR A 252 -25.69 -7.12 0.57
N MET A 253 -25.03 -7.33 -0.57
CA MET A 253 -23.65 -6.86 -0.79
C MET A 253 -23.47 -5.36 -0.48
N LEU A 254 -24.50 -4.55 -0.72
CA LEU A 254 -24.46 -3.11 -0.43
C LEU A 254 -24.44 -2.81 1.08
N HIS A 255 -25.08 -3.62 1.91
CA HIS A 255 -24.96 -3.51 3.38
C HIS A 255 -23.52 -3.82 3.85
N LEU A 256 -22.81 -4.74 3.17
CA LEU A 256 -21.39 -5.00 3.48
C LEU A 256 -20.49 -3.84 3.09
N ALA A 257 -20.79 -3.19 1.96
CA ALA A 257 -20.12 -1.95 1.58
C ALA A 257 -20.45 -0.80 2.54
N ALA A 258 -21.59 -0.88 3.24
CA ALA A 258 -22.02 0.13 4.21
C ALA A 258 -21.26 0.06 5.55
N ASN A 259 -20.72 -1.10 5.91
CA ASN A 259 -19.92 -1.26 7.14
C ASN A 259 -18.55 -0.61 7.01
N LEU A 260 -18.01 -0.05 8.09
CA LEU A 260 -16.70 0.60 8.10
C LEU A 260 -15.57 -0.34 7.65
N ALA A 261 -14.69 0.14 6.77
CA ALA A 261 -13.51 -0.61 6.34
C ALA A 261 -12.59 -1.04 7.49
N PRO A 262 -11.85 -2.15 7.34
CA PRO A 262 -10.80 -2.53 8.28
C PRO A 262 -9.77 -1.40 8.44
N ALA A 263 -9.27 -1.19 9.67
CA ALA A 263 -8.34 -0.10 9.98
C ALA A 263 -7.10 -0.08 9.09
N ALA A 264 -6.58 -1.25 8.69
CA ALA A 264 -5.44 -1.36 7.78
C ALA A 264 -5.70 -0.79 6.37
N GLN A 265 -6.96 -0.78 5.92
CA GLN A 265 -7.36 -0.17 4.63
C GLN A 265 -7.71 1.31 4.81
N LEU A 266 -8.41 1.65 5.90
CA LEU A 266 -8.81 3.02 6.21
C LEU A 266 -7.58 3.93 6.42
N ASN A 267 -6.57 3.45 7.14
CA ASN A 267 -5.36 4.20 7.47
C ASN A 267 -4.36 4.37 6.31
N LYS A 268 -4.69 3.90 5.10
CA LYS A 268 -3.85 4.14 3.91
C LYS A 268 -3.91 5.58 3.42
N LEU A 269 -4.99 6.30 3.73
CA LEU A 269 -5.24 7.66 3.28
C LEU A 269 -4.93 8.66 4.38
N SER A 270 -4.34 9.78 3.99
CA SER A 270 -4.00 10.87 4.90
C SER A 270 -5.26 11.68 5.24
N GLY A 271 -5.73 11.67 6.48
CA GLY A 271 -6.82 12.54 6.95
C GLY A 271 -8.23 11.96 6.80
N ALA A 272 -9.06 12.20 7.83
CA ALA A 272 -10.40 11.63 7.96
C ALA A 272 -11.36 12.01 6.81
N ALA A 273 -11.22 13.21 6.24
CA ALA A 273 -12.07 13.63 5.12
C ALA A 273 -11.84 12.79 3.84
N PHE A 274 -10.60 12.40 3.56
CA PHE A 274 -10.28 11.57 2.40
C PHE A 274 -10.60 10.09 2.64
N GLN A 275 -10.51 9.63 3.89
CA GLN A 275 -11.04 8.34 4.30
C GLN A 275 -12.57 8.27 4.07
N MET A 276 -13.31 9.31 4.47
CA MET A 276 -14.74 9.41 4.23
C MET A 276 -15.07 9.44 2.72
N GLN A 277 -14.34 10.24 1.94
CA GLN A 277 -14.49 10.27 0.48
C GLN A 277 -14.31 8.87 -0.13
N ARG A 278 -13.31 8.12 0.33
CA ARG A 278 -13.00 6.78 -0.17
C ARG A 278 -14.12 5.79 0.09
N GLU A 279 -14.66 5.78 1.31
CA GLU A 279 -15.77 4.89 1.67
C GLU A 279 -17.03 5.22 0.87
N LEU A 280 -17.32 6.52 0.64
CA LEU A 280 -18.43 6.94 -0.20
C LEU A 280 -18.26 6.52 -1.67
N LEU A 281 -17.04 6.62 -2.22
CA LEU A 281 -16.75 6.14 -3.58
C LEU A 281 -16.92 4.63 -3.68
N TRP A 282 -16.45 3.87 -2.69
CA TRP A 282 -16.61 2.42 -2.63
C TRP A 282 -18.09 2.03 -2.58
N PHE A 283 -18.85 2.66 -1.68
CA PHE A 283 -20.29 2.44 -1.54
C PHE A 283 -21.05 2.74 -2.84
N LYS A 284 -20.72 3.85 -3.51
CA LYS A 284 -21.31 4.23 -4.81
C LYS A 284 -21.03 3.19 -5.90
N GLU A 285 -19.84 2.61 -5.91
CA GLU A 285 -19.44 1.64 -6.93
C GLU A 285 -20.08 0.28 -6.75
N VAL A 286 -20.19 -0.19 -5.51
CA VAL A 286 -21.00 -1.38 -5.20
C VAL A 286 -22.48 -1.11 -5.51
N LYS A 287 -23.01 0.07 -5.17
CA LYS A 287 -24.40 0.46 -5.48
C LYS A 287 -24.72 0.40 -6.98
N ARG A 288 -23.74 0.69 -7.85
CA ARG A 288 -23.93 0.68 -9.31
C ARG A 288 -24.16 -0.71 -9.90
N ILE A 289 -23.66 -1.76 -9.24
CA ILE A 289 -23.82 -3.15 -9.70
C ILE A 289 -25.04 -3.85 -9.08
N MET A 290 -25.66 -3.25 -8.06
CA MET A 290 -26.84 -3.81 -7.41
C MET A 290 -28.09 -3.68 -8.30
N GLN A 291 -29.02 -4.63 -8.16
CA GLN A 291 -30.34 -4.50 -8.75
C GLN A 291 -31.13 -3.38 -8.04
N PRO A 292 -32.02 -2.65 -8.73
CA PRO A 292 -32.80 -1.58 -8.13
C PRO A 292 -33.60 -2.00 -6.89
N SER A 293 -34.09 -3.25 -6.85
CA SER A 293 -34.81 -3.82 -5.70
C SER A 293 -33.94 -3.92 -4.44
N ASP A 294 -32.64 -4.14 -4.62
CA ASP A 294 -31.71 -4.49 -3.52
C ASP A 294 -31.05 -3.24 -2.92
N ILE A 295 -31.18 -2.09 -3.59
CA ILE A 295 -30.63 -0.81 -3.14
C ILE A 295 -31.34 -0.31 -1.87
N ASP A 296 -32.66 -0.49 -1.83
CA ASP A 296 -33.51 -0.03 -0.72
C ASP A 296 -34.04 -1.20 0.12
N MET A 297 -33.57 -2.42 -0.16
CA MET A 297 -33.90 -3.62 0.61
C MET A 297 -33.42 -3.46 2.04
N LYS A 298 -34.27 -3.85 2.99
CA LYS A 298 -33.95 -3.79 4.42
C LYS A 298 -33.38 -5.11 4.91
N ASN A 299 -32.35 -5.05 5.74
CA ASN A 299 -31.83 -6.23 6.43
C ASN A 299 -32.75 -6.68 7.58
N GLY A 300 -32.34 -7.72 8.32
CA GLY A 300 -33.06 -8.25 9.48
C GLY A 300 -33.31 -7.22 10.59
N GLU A 301 -32.49 -6.16 10.70
CA GLU A 301 -32.68 -5.03 11.61
C GLU A 301 -33.62 -3.94 11.06
N ARG A 302 -34.22 -4.16 9.89
CA ARG A 302 -35.07 -3.21 9.16
C ARG A 302 -34.37 -1.92 8.72
N LYS A 303 -33.03 -1.95 8.59
CA LYS A 303 -32.23 -0.84 8.09
C LYS A 303 -31.94 -1.00 6.60
N THR A 304 -31.92 0.10 5.85
CA THR A 304 -31.43 0.11 4.47
C THR A 304 -29.90 0.19 4.46
N PRO A 305 -29.23 -0.13 3.33
CA PRO A 305 -27.78 0.04 3.22
C PRO A 305 -27.32 1.48 3.48
N GLN A 306 -28.15 2.47 3.10
CA GLN A 306 -27.86 3.88 3.35
C GLN A 306 -27.93 4.21 4.85
N ASP A 307 -28.90 3.65 5.57
CA ASP A 307 -29.02 3.84 7.03
C ASP A 307 -27.80 3.24 7.75
N VAL A 308 -27.39 2.03 7.36
CA VAL A 308 -26.19 1.37 7.90
C VAL A 308 -24.93 2.20 7.63
N PHE A 309 -24.81 2.77 6.43
CA PHE A 309 -23.66 3.60 6.07
C PHE A 309 -23.59 4.84 6.96
N SER A 310 -24.70 5.58 7.07
CA SER A 310 -24.80 6.79 7.91
C SER A 310 -24.53 6.50 9.39
N ASP A 311 -25.05 5.40 9.92
CA ASP A 311 -24.84 5.00 11.33
C ASP A 311 -23.35 4.70 11.60
N THR A 312 -22.74 3.83 10.77
CA THR A 312 -21.37 3.34 10.97
C THR A 312 -20.30 4.40 10.67
N HIS A 313 -20.56 5.33 9.77
CA HIS A 313 -19.62 6.38 9.36
C HIS A 313 -19.85 7.72 10.08
N SER A 314 -20.79 7.79 11.03
CA SER A 314 -21.13 9.02 11.76
C SER A 314 -19.94 9.65 12.50
N THR A 315 -19.05 8.82 13.07
CA THR A 315 -17.81 9.29 13.73
C THR A 315 -16.79 9.80 12.70
N LEU A 316 -16.55 9.04 11.64
CA LEU A 316 -15.64 9.41 10.56
C LEU A 316 -16.08 10.70 9.85
N LEU A 317 -17.40 10.91 9.69
CA LEU A 317 -17.95 12.14 9.14
C LEU A 317 -17.62 13.35 10.02
N LYS A 318 -17.79 13.24 11.35
CA LYS A 318 -17.44 14.31 12.31
C LYS A 318 -15.94 14.60 12.30
N ASP A 319 -15.11 13.56 12.26
CA ASP A 319 -13.66 13.72 12.19
C ASP A 319 -13.22 14.34 10.85
N GLY A 320 -13.89 13.96 9.75
CA GLY A 320 -13.69 14.54 8.43
C GLY A 320 -14.10 16.00 8.35
N GLU A 321 -15.23 16.38 8.96
CA GLU A 321 -15.69 17.76 9.09
C GLU A 321 -14.67 18.59 9.86
N LYS A 322 -14.28 18.12 11.04
CA LYS A 322 -13.28 18.79 11.88
C LYS A 322 -11.96 18.99 11.14
N TRP A 323 -11.44 17.94 10.52
CA TRP A 323 -10.18 17.98 9.77
C TRP A 323 -10.24 19.00 8.62
N MET A 324 -11.33 18.99 7.84
CA MET A 324 -11.51 19.88 6.70
C MET A 324 -11.67 21.35 7.16
N ASN A 325 -12.44 21.58 8.23
CA ASN A 325 -12.65 22.91 8.80
C ASN A 325 -11.34 23.51 9.35
N GLU A 326 -10.58 22.76 10.16
CA GLU A 326 -9.30 23.19 10.71
C GLU A 326 -8.26 23.48 9.60
N THR A 327 -8.21 22.62 8.57
CA THR A 327 -7.33 22.80 7.42
C THR A 327 -7.69 24.05 6.62
N ALA A 328 -8.98 24.23 6.29
CA ALA A 328 -9.46 25.40 5.55
C ALA A 328 -9.23 26.70 6.33
N ARG A 329 -9.46 26.70 7.65
CA ARG A 329 -9.21 27.86 8.52
C ARG A 329 -7.74 28.25 8.53
N SER A 330 -6.85 27.28 8.68
CA SER A 330 -5.39 27.51 8.65
C SER A 330 -4.94 28.08 7.30
N CYS A 331 -5.42 27.52 6.19
CA CYS A 331 -5.07 28.01 4.86
C CYS A 331 -5.68 29.38 4.53
N THR A 332 -6.86 29.70 5.08
CA THR A 332 -7.49 31.02 4.97
C THR A 332 -6.60 32.09 5.62
N ILE A 333 -6.04 31.80 6.81
CA ILE A 333 -5.13 32.73 7.52
C ILE A 333 -3.85 32.95 6.70
N VAL A 334 -3.24 31.89 6.18
CA VAL A 334 -2.02 31.99 5.36
C VAL A 334 -2.27 32.79 4.07
N SER A 335 -3.35 32.50 3.34
CA SER A 335 -3.69 33.19 2.09
C SER A 335 -4.05 34.67 2.30
N THR A 336 -4.78 34.99 3.37
CA THR A 336 -5.07 36.39 3.72
C THR A 336 -3.82 37.18 4.11
N LEU A 337 -2.89 36.56 4.85
CA LEU A 337 -1.62 37.19 5.22
C LEU A 337 -0.76 37.48 3.98
N ILE A 338 -0.68 36.53 3.04
CA ILE A 338 0.02 36.71 1.76
C ILE A 338 -0.63 37.86 0.97
N ALA A 339 -1.96 37.90 0.86
CA ALA A 339 -2.67 38.96 0.14
C ALA A 339 -2.40 40.34 0.76
N GLY A 340 -2.42 40.46 2.09
CA GLY A 340 -2.13 41.70 2.79
C GLY A 340 -0.68 42.17 2.60
N ALA A 341 0.29 41.25 2.68
CA ALA A 341 1.70 41.56 2.48
C ALA A 341 1.99 42.04 1.06
N LEU A 342 1.43 41.38 0.05
CA LEU A 342 1.55 41.76 -1.36
C LEU A 342 0.92 43.12 -1.62
N PHE A 343 -0.30 43.37 -1.10
CA PHE A 343 -0.94 44.69 -1.24
C PHE A 343 -0.08 45.83 -0.68
N ALA A 344 0.51 45.64 0.50
CA ALA A 344 1.41 46.62 1.11
C ALA A 344 2.71 46.81 0.31
N ALA A 345 3.30 45.72 -0.19
CA ALA A 345 4.51 45.74 -1.01
C ALA A 345 4.27 46.43 -2.35
N GLY A 346 3.18 46.11 -3.04
CA GLY A 346 2.75 46.71 -4.30
C GLY A 346 2.62 48.23 -4.18
N ILE A 347 1.99 48.73 -3.12
CA ILE A 347 1.91 50.17 -2.82
C ILE A 347 3.32 50.74 -2.58
N SER A 348 4.08 50.17 -1.64
CA SER A 348 5.36 50.73 -1.20
C SER A 348 6.37 50.86 -2.34
N VAL A 349 6.48 49.82 -3.19
CA VAL A 349 7.42 49.82 -4.33
C VAL A 349 6.91 50.68 -5.49
N SER A 350 5.60 50.71 -5.76
CA SER A 350 5.04 51.54 -6.84
C SER A 350 5.16 53.04 -6.56
N PHE A 351 4.95 53.47 -5.31
CA PHE A 351 5.13 54.88 -4.92
C PHE A 351 6.61 55.31 -4.89
N GLY A 352 7.55 54.39 -4.67
CA GLY A 352 8.99 54.67 -4.68
C GLY A 352 9.65 54.68 -6.07
N GLY A 353 9.01 54.10 -7.10
CA GLY A 353 9.64 53.72 -8.37
C GLY A 353 9.58 54.71 -9.54
N ASN A 354 8.93 55.88 -9.40
CA ASN A 354 8.57 56.70 -10.57
C ASN A 354 9.62 57.72 -11.06
N ASN A 355 10.89 57.60 -10.64
CA ASN A 355 11.95 58.58 -10.92
C ASN A 355 13.15 58.05 -11.73
N TYR A 356 13.00 56.93 -12.45
CA TYR A 356 14.08 56.44 -13.33
C TYR A 356 14.05 57.19 -14.66
N LYS A 357 14.94 58.19 -14.79
CA LYS A 357 15.20 58.88 -16.06
C LYS A 357 15.71 57.86 -17.09
N ASP A 358 15.28 57.97 -18.35
CA ASP A 358 15.81 57.17 -19.47
C ASP A 358 17.30 57.48 -19.65
N GLY A 359 18.16 56.80 -18.88
CA GLY A 359 19.59 56.67 -19.13
C GLY A 359 19.82 55.43 -19.98
N GLY A 360 20.52 55.56 -21.11
CA GLY A 360 20.76 54.48 -22.09
C GLY A 360 21.64 53.31 -21.60
N THR A 361 21.86 53.16 -20.29
CA THR A 361 22.69 52.13 -19.67
C THR A 361 21.92 50.81 -19.46
N SER A 362 22.61 49.68 -19.60
CA SER A 362 22.02 48.33 -19.45
C SER A 362 21.37 48.10 -18.08
N ASP A 363 21.90 48.72 -17.03
CA ASP A 363 21.41 48.59 -15.65
C ASP A 363 20.04 49.27 -15.46
N ASP A 364 19.81 50.44 -16.06
CA ASP A 364 18.53 51.16 -15.97
C ASP A 364 17.42 50.41 -16.70
N ARG A 365 17.75 49.80 -17.84
CA ARG A 365 16.84 48.93 -18.58
C ARG A 365 16.44 47.71 -17.75
N MET A 366 17.39 47.03 -17.11
CA MET A 366 17.08 45.88 -16.24
C MET A 366 16.21 46.28 -15.05
N ARG A 367 16.44 47.43 -14.42
CA ARG A 367 15.60 47.89 -13.29
C ARG A 367 14.17 48.20 -13.74
N LYS A 368 13.99 48.80 -14.93
CA LYS A 368 12.67 49.04 -15.54
C LYS A 368 11.95 47.73 -15.84
N ASP A 369 12.66 46.73 -16.37
CA ASP A 369 12.11 45.40 -16.65
C ASP A 369 11.77 44.66 -15.34
N SER A 370 12.64 44.71 -14.33
CA SER A 370 12.38 44.15 -12.99
C SER A 370 11.18 44.80 -12.30
N PHE A 371 10.99 46.12 -12.44
CA PHE A 371 9.81 46.81 -11.92
C PHE A 371 8.51 46.37 -12.60
N ARG A 372 8.52 46.15 -13.92
CA ARG A 372 7.36 45.58 -14.64
C ARG A 372 7.06 44.16 -14.19
N ILE A 373 8.08 43.32 -14.05
CA ILE A 373 7.94 41.94 -13.56
C ILE A 373 7.37 41.96 -12.13
N PHE A 374 7.88 42.84 -11.27
CA PHE A 374 7.40 43.02 -9.91
C PHE A 374 5.90 43.30 -9.87
N ILE A 375 5.42 44.36 -10.54
CA ILE A 375 4.01 44.75 -10.51
C ILE A 375 3.10 43.62 -11.04
N ILE A 376 3.49 42.98 -12.15
CA ILE A 376 2.69 41.91 -12.74
C ILE A 376 2.62 40.69 -11.81
N SER A 377 3.77 40.26 -11.28
CA SER A 377 3.83 39.11 -10.37
C SER A 377 3.13 39.38 -9.03
N ASP A 378 3.27 40.59 -8.47
CA ASP A 378 2.59 41.01 -7.24
C ASP A 378 1.07 40.99 -7.41
N ALA A 379 0.56 41.57 -8.51
CA ALA A 379 -0.87 41.55 -8.81
C ALA A 379 -1.42 40.13 -9.01
N ILE A 380 -0.71 39.27 -9.76
CA ILE A 380 -1.09 37.86 -9.96
C ILE A 380 -1.11 37.14 -8.61
N ALA A 381 -0.06 37.29 -7.80
CA ALA A 381 0.04 36.66 -6.49
C ALA A 381 -1.10 37.09 -5.57
N PHE A 382 -1.47 38.38 -5.58
CA PHE A 382 -2.55 38.96 -4.80
C PHE A 382 -3.92 38.37 -5.18
N PHE A 383 -4.28 38.41 -6.47
CA PHE A 383 -5.57 37.90 -6.94
C PHE A 383 -5.72 36.40 -6.73
N LEU A 384 -4.65 35.62 -6.95
CA LEU A 384 -4.65 34.18 -6.68
C LEU A 384 -4.83 33.89 -5.19
N SER A 385 -4.17 34.66 -4.31
CA SER A 385 -4.30 34.50 -2.85
C SER A 385 -5.70 34.86 -2.35
N LEU A 386 -6.31 35.92 -2.89
CA LEU A 386 -7.68 36.30 -2.57
C LEU A 386 -8.67 35.23 -3.06
N THR A 387 -8.47 34.70 -4.26
CA THR A 387 -9.31 33.61 -4.79
C THR A 387 -9.15 32.34 -3.95
N ALA A 388 -7.94 32.00 -3.50
CA ALA A 388 -7.70 30.88 -2.59
C ALA A 388 -8.43 31.10 -1.24
N THR A 389 -8.37 32.30 -0.68
CA THR A 389 -9.12 32.69 0.53
C THR A 389 -10.62 32.42 0.35
N LEU A 390 -11.20 32.84 -0.77
CA LEU A 390 -12.63 32.62 -1.05
C LEU A 390 -12.98 31.14 -1.20
N MET A 391 -12.10 30.33 -1.80
CA MET A 391 -12.28 28.88 -1.88
C MET A 391 -12.28 28.23 -0.49
N PHE A 392 -11.33 28.59 0.38
CA PHE A 392 -11.30 28.08 1.76
C PHE A 392 -12.50 28.58 2.58
N PHE A 393 -12.92 29.83 2.38
CA PHE A 393 -14.14 30.35 3.01
C PHE A 393 -15.39 29.55 2.57
N SER A 394 -15.48 29.17 1.29
CA SER A 394 -16.56 28.33 0.78
C SER A 394 -16.62 26.95 1.47
N ILE A 395 -15.48 26.42 1.90
CA ILE A 395 -15.41 25.18 2.70
C ILE A 395 -15.95 25.44 4.10
N LEU A 396 -15.50 26.51 4.77
CA LEU A 396 -15.96 26.88 6.11
C LEU A 396 -17.48 27.11 6.20
N THR A 397 -18.10 27.61 5.13
CA THR A 397 -19.57 27.82 5.08
C THR A 397 -20.35 26.65 4.49
N SER A 398 -19.71 25.51 4.19
CA SER A 398 -20.39 24.33 3.64
C SER A 398 -21.18 23.58 4.72
N ARG A 399 -22.18 22.78 4.32
CA ARG A 399 -23.06 22.04 5.24
C ARG A 399 -22.45 20.74 5.77
N TYR A 400 -21.34 20.29 5.18
CA TYR A 400 -20.66 19.03 5.51
C TYR A 400 -21.59 17.80 5.49
N ALA A 401 -22.55 17.77 4.55
CA ALA A 401 -23.35 16.58 4.34
C ALA A 401 -22.48 15.44 3.80
N GLU A 402 -22.83 14.18 4.07
CA GLU A 402 -22.07 13.01 3.59
C GLU A 402 -21.72 13.10 2.10
N ARG A 403 -22.70 13.48 1.26
CA ARG A 403 -22.51 13.62 -0.19
C ARG A 403 -21.51 14.72 -0.59
N ASP A 404 -21.31 15.73 0.25
CA ASP A 404 -20.37 16.81 -0.02
C ASP A 404 -18.91 16.32 0.04
N PHE A 405 -18.63 15.27 0.83
CA PHE A 405 -17.31 14.64 0.92
C PHE A 405 -16.91 13.86 -0.33
N LEU A 406 -17.85 13.52 -1.23
CA LEU A 406 -17.54 12.80 -2.47
C LEU A 406 -16.72 13.65 -3.45
N TYR A 407 -17.20 14.86 -3.76
CA TYR A 407 -16.61 15.70 -4.81
C TYR A 407 -16.51 17.16 -4.39
N SER A 408 -17.56 17.73 -3.80
CA SER A 408 -17.65 19.16 -3.50
C SER A 408 -16.52 19.65 -2.60
N LEU A 409 -16.36 19.07 -1.40
CA LEU A 409 -15.35 19.49 -0.43
C LEU A 409 -13.91 19.21 -0.88
N PRO A 410 -13.57 17.99 -1.35
CA PRO A 410 -12.22 17.71 -1.85
C PRO A 410 -11.81 18.62 -3.01
N LEU A 411 -12.71 18.87 -3.97
CA LEU A 411 -12.39 19.75 -5.11
C LEU A 411 -12.15 21.19 -4.67
N LYS A 412 -12.99 21.74 -3.78
CA LYS A 412 -12.79 23.10 -3.23
C LYS A 412 -11.46 23.22 -2.48
N LEU A 413 -11.08 22.21 -1.69
CA LEU A 413 -9.80 22.20 -0.98
C LEU A 413 -8.64 22.20 -1.97
N MET A 414 -8.72 21.37 -3.00
CA MET A 414 -7.68 21.26 -4.02
C MET A 414 -7.52 22.53 -4.85
N THR A 415 -8.62 23.14 -5.30
CA THR A 415 -8.55 24.41 -6.03
C THR A 415 -7.92 25.49 -5.16
N GLY A 416 -8.29 25.59 -3.87
CA GLY A 416 -7.67 26.50 -2.92
C GLY A 416 -6.17 26.29 -2.76
N LEU A 417 -5.72 25.05 -2.56
CA LEU A 417 -4.30 24.71 -2.37
C LEU A 417 -3.46 24.95 -3.65
N ILE A 418 -4.01 24.64 -4.83
CA ILE A 418 -3.32 24.89 -6.11
C ILE A 418 -3.18 26.40 -6.38
N LEU A 419 -4.25 27.18 -6.14
CA LEU A 419 -4.19 28.64 -6.27
C LEU A 419 -3.17 29.24 -5.28
N LEU A 420 -3.11 28.72 -4.06
CA LEU A 420 -2.14 29.15 -3.05
C LEU A 420 -0.69 28.82 -3.47
N LEU A 421 -0.44 27.65 -4.06
CA LEU A 421 0.86 27.31 -4.62
C LEU A 421 1.30 28.31 -5.69
N PHE A 422 0.43 28.62 -6.65
CA PHE A 422 0.75 29.59 -7.70
C PHE A 422 0.93 31.01 -7.14
N SER A 423 0.16 31.38 -6.12
CA SER A 423 0.36 32.65 -5.40
C SER A 423 1.73 32.72 -4.73
N ILE A 424 2.18 31.65 -4.04
CA ILE A 424 3.51 31.60 -3.42
C ILE A 424 4.62 31.70 -4.47
N ILE A 425 4.48 31.01 -5.62
CA ILE A 425 5.46 31.10 -6.72
C ILE A 425 5.56 32.55 -7.22
N ALA A 426 4.42 33.18 -7.53
CA ALA A 426 4.39 34.56 -8.00
C ALA A 426 4.91 35.55 -6.95
N MET A 427 4.61 35.32 -5.66
CA MET A 427 5.15 36.11 -4.54
C MET A 427 6.67 35.99 -4.45
N MET A 428 7.26 34.80 -4.64
CA MET A 428 8.71 34.61 -4.66
C MET A 428 9.38 35.34 -5.84
N VAL A 429 8.71 35.41 -6.99
CA VAL A 429 9.17 36.19 -8.16
C VAL A 429 9.09 37.69 -7.90
N ALA A 430 7.99 38.17 -7.31
CA ALA A 430 7.84 39.57 -6.89
C ALA A 430 8.93 39.94 -5.85
N PHE A 431 9.14 39.09 -4.84
CA PHE A 431 10.19 39.31 -3.85
C PHE A 431 11.59 39.37 -4.48
N SER A 432 11.91 38.44 -5.39
CA SER A 432 13.21 38.43 -6.08
C SER A 432 13.41 39.67 -6.94
N SER A 433 12.39 40.06 -7.73
CA SER A 433 12.44 41.26 -8.57
C SER A 433 12.58 42.56 -7.77
N ALA A 434 12.02 42.64 -6.56
CA ALA A 434 12.21 43.79 -5.67
C ALA A 434 13.69 44.02 -5.32
N PHE A 435 14.47 42.96 -5.09
CA PHE A 435 15.92 43.10 -4.83
C PHE A 435 16.69 43.58 -6.05
N PHE A 436 16.31 43.15 -7.26
CA PHE A 436 16.91 43.66 -8.51
C PHE A 436 16.62 45.16 -8.73
N ILE A 437 15.47 45.66 -8.26
CA ILE A 437 15.13 47.10 -8.34
C ILE A 437 16.04 47.93 -7.41
N VAL A 438 16.30 47.42 -6.20
CA VAL A 438 17.05 48.12 -5.15
C VAL A 438 18.56 48.09 -5.38
N TYR A 439 19.14 46.92 -5.61
CA TYR A 439 20.61 46.72 -5.68
C TYR A 439 21.15 46.70 -7.13
N GLY A 440 20.28 46.49 -8.12
CA GLY A 440 20.69 46.35 -9.52
C GLY A 440 21.40 45.02 -9.83
N PRO A 441 21.74 44.76 -11.10
CA PRO A 441 22.23 43.45 -11.55
C PRO A 441 23.72 43.22 -11.32
N LYS A 442 24.49 44.24 -10.95
CA LYS A 442 25.94 44.12 -10.72
C LYS A 442 26.27 43.53 -9.34
N ASP A 443 25.32 43.62 -8.41
CA ASP A 443 25.46 43.05 -7.07
C ASP A 443 25.12 41.56 -7.08
N PHE A 444 25.86 40.78 -6.29
CA PHE A 444 25.60 39.34 -6.12
C PHE A 444 24.33 39.05 -5.31
N LEU A 445 23.89 40.01 -4.49
CA LEU A 445 22.82 39.82 -3.50
C LEU A 445 21.47 39.40 -4.10
N PRO A 446 20.95 40.00 -5.21
CA PRO A 446 19.69 39.58 -5.81
C PRO A 446 19.71 38.14 -6.35
N TYR A 447 20.86 37.69 -6.87
CA TYR A 447 21.03 36.32 -7.34
C TYR A 447 21.00 35.31 -6.18
N LEU A 448 21.66 35.65 -5.07
CA LEU A 448 21.61 34.84 -3.84
C LEU A 448 20.18 34.72 -3.31
N VAL A 449 19.45 35.84 -3.23
CA VAL A 449 18.05 35.88 -2.78
C VAL A 449 17.15 35.05 -3.69
N THR A 450 17.33 35.14 -5.01
CA THR A 450 16.57 34.33 -5.98
C THR A 450 16.81 32.83 -5.77
N GLY A 451 18.06 32.43 -5.49
CA GLY A 451 18.39 31.05 -5.14
C GLY A 451 17.69 30.58 -3.86
N CYS A 452 17.65 31.41 -2.82
CA CYS A 452 16.94 31.10 -1.58
C CYS A 452 15.41 31.04 -1.77
N ALA A 453 14.84 31.86 -2.65
CA ALA A 453 13.40 31.91 -2.92
C ALA A 453 12.84 30.63 -3.55
N VAL A 454 13.69 29.78 -4.13
CA VAL A 454 13.31 28.47 -4.67
C VAL A 454 12.98 27.47 -3.55
N VAL A 455 13.65 27.58 -2.40
CA VAL A 455 13.53 26.60 -1.30
C VAL A 455 12.09 26.47 -0.78
N PRO A 456 11.36 27.55 -0.45
CA PRO A 456 9.96 27.46 -0.02
C PRO A 456 9.03 26.85 -1.08
N VAL A 457 9.26 27.14 -2.36
CA VAL A 457 8.46 26.60 -3.47
C VAL A 457 8.65 25.08 -3.57
N VAL A 458 9.89 24.61 -3.52
CA VAL A 458 10.20 23.18 -3.56
C VAL A 458 9.65 22.48 -2.31
N LEU A 459 9.80 23.07 -1.13
CA LEU A 459 9.25 22.49 0.10
C LEU A 459 7.72 22.39 0.04
N TYR A 460 7.02 23.46 -0.37
CA TYR A 460 5.57 23.46 -0.45
C TYR A 460 5.05 22.44 -1.47
N THR A 461 5.69 22.37 -2.65
CA THR A 461 5.32 21.38 -3.69
C THR A 461 5.53 19.93 -3.21
N VAL A 462 6.65 19.64 -2.54
CA VAL A 462 6.92 18.30 -1.97
C VAL A 462 5.90 17.94 -0.88
N LEU A 463 5.53 18.89 -0.02
CA LEU A 463 4.53 18.67 1.05
C LEU A 463 3.10 18.51 0.50
N LEU A 464 2.75 19.22 -0.58
CA LEU A 464 1.42 19.13 -1.20
C LEU A 464 1.27 17.87 -2.06
N PHE A 465 2.37 17.33 -2.60
CA PHE A 465 2.35 16.24 -3.58
C PHE A 465 1.63 14.97 -3.10
N PRO A 466 1.84 14.44 -1.88
CA PRO A 466 1.10 13.28 -1.39
C PRO A 466 -0.42 13.51 -1.35
N LEU A 467 -0.85 14.69 -0.90
CA LEU A 467 -2.26 15.04 -0.78
C LEU A 467 -2.90 15.24 -2.17
N LEU A 468 -2.21 15.92 -3.09
CA LEU A 468 -2.63 16.05 -4.48
C LEU A 468 -2.74 14.68 -5.16
N LYS A 469 -1.76 13.79 -4.92
CA LYS A 469 -1.78 12.42 -5.42
C LYS A 469 -2.96 11.64 -4.88
N ASP A 470 -3.25 11.71 -3.57
CA ASP A 470 -4.37 10.99 -2.96
C ASP A 470 -5.72 11.46 -3.52
N VAL A 471 -5.90 12.76 -3.75
CA VAL A 471 -7.16 13.30 -4.32
C VAL A 471 -7.29 12.99 -5.80
N ILE A 472 -6.25 13.22 -6.60
CA ILE A 472 -6.25 12.88 -8.02
C ILE A 472 -6.45 11.38 -8.18
N ALA A 473 -5.76 10.57 -7.38
CA ALA A 473 -6.00 9.14 -7.31
C ALA A 473 -7.46 8.89 -6.97
N SER A 474 -8.01 9.42 -5.87
CA SER A 474 -9.43 9.24 -5.50
C SER A 474 -10.40 9.55 -6.64
N ILE A 475 -10.26 10.71 -7.30
CA ILE A 475 -11.11 11.14 -8.42
C ILE A 475 -10.94 10.26 -9.67
N LEU A 476 -9.70 10.01 -10.09
CA LEU A 476 -9.41 9.13 -11.23
C LEU A 476 -9.81 7.69 -10.92
N SER A 477 -9.67 7.27 -9.67
CA SER A 477 -9.91 5.92 -9.20
C SER A 477 -11.40 5.58 -9.22
N SER A 478 -12.30 6.55 -9.07
CA SER A 478 -13.72 6.39 -9.42
C SER A 478 -13.91 5.92 -10.87
N ASN A 479 -13.00 6.27 -11.78
CA ASN A 479 -13.02 5.85 -13.19
C ASN A 479 -12.12 4.63 -13.48
N TYR A 480 -11.09 4.35 -12.66
CA TYR A 480 -10.02 3.39 -12.94
C TYR A 480 -9.87 2.21 -11.94
N LEU A 481 -10.26 2.31 -10.66
CA LEU A 481 -10.15 1.20 -9.68
C LEU A 481 -10.94 -0.04 -10.08
N PHE A 482 -12.00 0.20 -10.83
CA PHE A 482 -12.91 -0.83 -11.32
C PHE A 482 -12.68 -1.12 -12.82
N LYS A 483 -11.58 -0.60 -13.40
CA LYS A 483 -11.32 -0.61 -14.85
C LYS A 483 -9.86 -0.88 -15.29
N GLN A 484 -8.88 -1.06 -14.39
CA GLN A 484 -7.57 -1.61 -14.80
C GLN A 484 -7.80 -3.05 -15.30
N THR A 485 -7.95 -3.36 -16.59
CA THR A 485 -7.01 -3.25 -17.74
C THR A 485 -5.63 -3.87 -17.47
N GLU A 486 -5.62 -5.19 -17.35
CA GLU A 486 -4.87 -6.06 -18.26
C GLU A 486 -5.70 -7.36 -18.40
N ARG A 487 -6.04 -7.74 -19.63
CA ARG A 487 -6.63 -9.06 -19.91
C ARG A 487 -5.63 -10.12 -19.44
N VAL A 488 -5.89 -10.73 -18.29
CA VAL A 488 -5.11 -11.88 -17.78
C VAL A 488 -5.96 -13.16 -17.75
N LEU A 489 -7.13 -13.15 -18.39
CA LEU A 489 -7.85 -14.38 -18.75
C LEU A 489 -7.76 -14.61 -20.25
#